data_AF-A0A1A8PUG1-F1
#
_entry.id   AF-A0A1A8PUG1-F1
#
_cell.length_a   1.000
_cell.length_b   1.000
_cell.length_c   1.000
_cell.angle_alpha   90.00
_cell.angle_beta   90.00
_cell.angle_gamma   90.00
#
_symmetry.space_group_name_H-M   'P 1'
#
loop_
_entity.id
_entity.type
_entity.pdbx_description
1 polymer ?
#
loop_
_entity_poly.entity_id
_entity_poly.type
_entity_poly.pdbx_seq_one_letter_code
_entity_poly.pdbx_strand_id
1 'polypeptide(L)'
;CGSCIYNDEDERLHRCRLDPTGSSRSDRLRDRAAFPEALHLIYTRGAMKLKLQCPGDLCVSGADVRTVDMKKLTSGVLHTKFWLVDRKHLYIGSANMDWRSLTQVKELGAVVYNCSCLAADLEKIFEAYWYVGGAQSIPSPWPSRFSTAFNNETPLQLPLNNTPASVYLSSSPPSFCASGRTSDLQSILSVIADADRFVYIAVMNYQPTMEFSHPKRYWADIDTQLRRVAYERR
;
A
#
# COMPACT_ATOMS: atom_id res chain seq x y z
N CYS A 1 -9.00 11.37 -13.23
CA CYS A 1 -9.25 10.40 -12.14
C CYS A 1 -9.99 11.10 -11.01
N GLY A 2 -10.94 10.43 -10.36
CA GLY A 2 -11.50 10.92 -9.09
C GLY A 2 -10.64 10.46 -7.93
N SER A 3 -10.41 11.27 -6.90
CA SER A 3 -9.68 10.84 -5.70
C SER A 3 -10.30 11.37 -4.42
N CYS A 4 -10.13 10.63 -3.34
CA CYS A 4 -10.56 11.05 -2.02
C CYS A 4 -9.57 10.55 -0.97
N ILE A 5 -9.37 11.34 0.09
CA ILE A 5 -8.59 10.94 1.25
C ILE A 5 -9.57 10.42 2.31
N TYR A 6 -9.29 9.24 2.82
CA TYR A 6 -9.96 8.66 3.98
C TYR A 6 -9.12 9.00 5.23
N ASN A 7 -9.71 9.69 6.19
CA ASN A 7 -9.12 9.96 7.50
C ASN A 7 -10.23 9.79 8.56
N ASP A 8 -9.98 8.92 9.53
CA ASP A 8 -10.98 8.52 10.53
C ASP A 8 -11.17 9.55 11.66
N GLU A 9 -10.34 10.60 11.73
CA GLU A 9 -10.34 11.53 12.87
C GLU A 9 -11.55 12.47 12.98
N ASP A 10 -12.42 12.53 11.95
CA ASP A 10 -13.45 13.57 11.87
C ASP A 10 -14.89 13.06 12.06
N GLU A 11 -15.14 11.75 12.25
CA GLU A 11 -16.48 11.08 12.24
C GLU A 11 -17.39 11.48 11.05
N ARG A 12 -16.85 12.26 10.10
CA ARG A 12 -17.47 12.78 8.92
C ARG A 12 -16.62 12.26 7.79
N LEU A 13 -17.18 11.35 7.00
CA LEU A 13 -16.71 11.11 5.63
C LEU A 13 -16.79 12.44 4.86
N HIS A 14 -15.84 13.34 5.06
CA HIS A 14 -15.77 14.58 4.30
C HIS A 14 -15.25 14.22 2.90
N ARG A 15 -16.20 14.17 1.96
CA ARG A 15 -16.09 14.03 0.49
C ARG A 15 -15.97 12.66 -0.13
N CYS A 16 -16.02 11.57 0.63
CA CYS A 16 -16.31 10.26 0.05
C CYS A 16 -17.82 10.00 0.13
N ARG A 17 -18.67 10.60 -0.72
CA ARG A 17 -20.03 10.05 -0.90
C ARG A 17 -19.90 8.75 -1.68
N LEU A 18 -19.52 7.69 -0.98
CA LEU A 18 -19.82 6.32 -1.37
C LEU A 18 -21.32 6.14 -1.13
N ASP A 19 -22.00 5.63 -2.15
CA ASP A 19 -23.42 5.24 -2.26
C ASP A 19 -24.22 5.13 -0.92
N PRO A 20 -25.42 5.74 -0.77
CA PRO A 20 -26.19 5.78 0.49
C PRO A 20 -26.74 4.43 0.98
N THR A 21 -26.62 3.36 0.18
CA THR A 21 -27.21 2.06 0.52
C THR A 21 -26.25 1.26 1.40
N GLY A 22 -26.35 1.47 2.71
CA GLY A 22 -25.66 0.67 3.72
C GLY A 22 -26.11 -0.79 3.67
N SER A 23 -25.26 -1.66 3.12
CA SER A 23 -25.32 -3.10 3.36
C SER A 23 -23.99 -3.59 3.90
N SER A 24 -24.07 -4.44 4.92
CA SER A 24 -22.94 -5.07 5.60
C SER A 24 -22.02 -5.79 4.60
N ARG A 25 -20.73 -5.51 4.67
CA ARG A 25 -19.73 -5.89 3.65
C ARG A 25 -19.32 -7.36 3.74
N SER A 26 -19.50 -7.98 4.91
CA SER A 26 -19.28 -9.41 5.13
C SER A 26 -20.25 -10.29 4.33
N ASP A 27 -21.44 -9.78 4.01
CA ASP A 27 -22.43 -10.52 3.24
C ASP A 27 -22.14 -10.47 1.73
N ARG A 28 -21.53 -9.38 1.24
CA ARG A 28 -21.15 -9.23 -0.18
C ARG A 28 -20.00 -10.14 -0.62
N LEU A 29 -19.07 -10.47 0.29
CA LEU A 29 -17.94 -11.38 -0.01
C LEU A 29 -18.35 -12.87 -0.04
N ARG A 30 -19.54 -13.21 0.47
CA ARG A 30 -20.05 -14.59 0.59
C ARG A 30 -21.02 -14.99 -0.51
N ASP A 31 -21.45 -14.04 -1.34
CA ASP A 31 -22.40 -14.31 -2.41
C ASP A 31 -21.66 -14.75 -3.68
N ARG A 32 -21.95 -15.98 -4.12
CA ARG A 32 -21.39 -16.59 -5.33
C ARG A 32 -21.78 -15.83 -6.61
N ALA A 33 -22.86 -15.03 -6.56
CA ALA A 33 -23.27 -14.14 -7.65
C ALA A 33 -22.55 -12.78 -7.64
N ALA A 34 -21.80 -12.44 -6.59
CA ALA A 34 -21.10 -11.15 -6.47
C ALA A 34 -19.73 -11.11 -7.19
N PHE A 35 -19.18 -12.26 -7.60
CA PHE A 35 -17.85 -12.34 -8.24
C PHE A 35 -17.88 -13.23 -9.50
N PRO A 36 -18.44 -12.74 -10.62
CA PRO A 36 -18.25 -13.39 -11.92
C PRO A 36 -16.79 -13.28 -12.43
N GLU A 37 -15.99 -12.36 -11.88
CA GLU A 37 -14.55 -12.19 -12.14
C GLU A 37 -13.70 -12.57 -10.91
N ALA A 38 -12.47 -13.06 -11.14
CA ALA A 38 -11.62 -13.66 -10.12
C ALA A 38 -11.16 -12.68 -9.03
N LEU A 39 -11.55 -12.94 -7.77
CA LEU A 39 -11.04 -12.23 -6.60
C LEU A 39 -9.67 -12.79 -6.22
N HIS A 40 -8.60 -11.99 -6.38
CA HIS A 40 -7.25 -12.39 -5.99
C HIS A 40 -6.83 -11.73 -4.68
N LEU A 41 -6.37 -12.54 -3.71
CA LEU A 41 -5.99 -12.08 -2.38
C LEU A 41 -4.54 -12.49 -2.06
N ILE A 42 -3.77 -11.54 -1.52
CA ILE A 42 -2.40 -11.76 -1.05
C ILE A 42 -2.31 -11.47 0.45
N TYR A 43 -1.69 -12.38 1.20
CA TYR A 43 -1.42 -12.17 2.62
C TYR A 43 -0.07 -12.75 3.03
N THR A 44 0.50 -12.25 4.14
CA THR A 44 1.72 -12.83 4.72
C THR A 44 1.39 -14.06 5.56
N ARG A 45 2.25 -15.08 5.47
CA ARG A 45 2.18 -16.25 6.33
C ARG A 45 2.27 -15.83 7.80
N GLY A 46 1.31 -16.26 8.63
CA GLY A 46 1.27 -15.95 10.06
C GLY A 46 0.42 -14.73 10.47
N ALA A 47 -0.08 -13.93 9.53
CA ALA A 47 -1.02 -12.83 9.84
C ALA A 47 -2.43 -13.34 10.25
N MET A 48 -2.82 -14.52 9.75
CA MET A 48 -3.96 -15.26 10.28
C MET A 48 -3.45 -16.43 11.13
N LYS A 49 -4.03 -16.65 12.32
CA LYS A 49 -3.86 -17.89 13.11
C LYS A 49 -4.37 -19.15 12.38
N LEU A 50 -4.86 -19.01 11.15
CA LEU A 50 -5.29 -20.11 10.31
C LEU A 50 -4.08 -20.68 9.57
N LYS A 51 -3.78 -21.96 9.84
CA LYS A 51 -2.78 -22.78 9.11
C LYS A 51 -3.17 -23.07 7.65
N LEU A 52 -4.25 -22.48 7.15
CA LEU A 52 -4.78 -22.79 5.84
C LEU A 52 -4.14 -21.88 4.79
N GLN A 53 -3.76 -22.50 3.66
CA GLN A 53 -3.32 -21.84 2.42
C GLN A 53 -4.42 -20.93 1.84
N CYS A 54 -5.67 -21.15 2.28
CA CYS A 54 -6.84 -20.33 2.00
C CYS A 54 -7.88 -20.49 3.13
N PRO A 55 -8.41 -19.41 3.72
CA PRO A 55 -9.54 -19.52 4.64
C PRO A 55 -10.71 -20.20 3.93
N GLY A 56 -11.24 -21.30 4.48
CA GLY A 56 -12.16 -22.21 3.79
C GLY A 56 -13.33 -21.52 3.08
N ASP A 57 -13.91 -20.51 3.71
CA ASP A 57 -15.07 -19.77 3.18
C ASP A 57 -14.74 -18.96 1.90
N LEU A 58 -13.51 -18.46 1.76
CA LEU A 58 -13.12 -17.60 0.63
C LEU A 58 -12.87 -18.40 -0.64
N CYS A 59 -12.14 -19.52 -0.55
CA CYS A 59 -11.90 -20.37 -1.71
C CYS A 59 -13.17 -21.09 -2.17
N VAL A 60 -14.05 -21.48 -1.24
CA VAL A 60 -15.36 -22.04 -1.59
C VAL A 60 -16.21 -21.02 -2.35
N SER A 61 -16.01 -19.73 -2.08
CA SER A 61 -16.68 -18.62 -2.78
C SER A 61 -16.02 -18.23 -4.12
N GLY A 62 -14.94 -18.91 -4.53
CA GLY A 62 -14.27 -18.68 -5.81
C GLY A 62 -13.09 -17.70 -5.78
N ALA A 63 -12.60 -17.31 -4.61
CA ALA A 63 -11.43 -16.45 -4.48
C ALA A 63 -10.11 -17.25 -4.64
N ASP A 64 -9.16 -16.71 -5.41
CA ASP A 64 -7.80 -17.20 -5.46
C ASP A 64 -6.96 -16.50 -4.41
N VAL A 65 -6.39 -17.29 -3.50
CA VAL A 65 -5.62 -16.76 -2.37
C VAL A 65 -4.19 -17.26 -2.45
N ARG A 66 -3.23 -16.33 -2.35
CA ARG A 66 -1.80 -16.63 -2.40
C ARG A 66 -1.09 -16.08 -1.16
N THR A 67 -0.28 -16.95 -0.53
CA THR A 67 0.56 -16.56 0.60
C THR A 67 1.95 -16.15 0.12
N VAL A 68 2.47 -15.03 0.64
CA VAL A 68 3.87 -14.61 0.44
C VAL A 68 4.64 -14.81 1.75
N ASP A 69 5.72 -15.59 1.71
CA ASP A 69 6.57 -15.86 2.88
C ASP A 69 7.66 -14.77 3.00
N MET A 70 7.25 -13.58 3.48
CA MET A 70 8.16 -12.44 3.64
C MET A 70 9.29 -12.73 4.63
N LYS A 71 9.05 -13.58 5.63
CA LYS A 71 10.10 -13.97 6.58
C LYS A 71 11.22 -14.71 5.88
N LYS A 72 10.87 -15.60 4.95
CA LYS A 72 11.84 -16.31 4.11
C LYS A 72 12.51 -15.40 3.08
N LEU A 73 11.76 -14.50 2.45
CA LEU A 73 12.27 -13.66 1.36
C LEU A 73 13.12 -12.48 1.86
N THR A 74 12.83 -11.91 3.03
CA THR A 74 13.50 -10.68 3.52
C THR A 74 13.85 -10.68 5.00
N SER A 75 13.32 -11.60 5.82
CA SER A 75 13.23 -11.54 7.30
C SER A 75 12.11 -10.66 7.88
N GLY A 76 11.33 -9.98 7.04
CA GLY A 76 10.23 -9.10 7.46
C GLY A 76 8.83 -9.70 7.33
N VAL A 77 7.81 -8.82 7.31
CA VAL A 77 6.39 -9.15 7.10
C VAL A 77 5.80 -8.28 5.98
N LEU A 78 4.74 -8.76 5.32
CA LEU A 78 4.00 -7.94 4.34
C LEU A 78 3.12 -6.95 5.10
N HIS A 79 3.40 -5.65 4.98
CA HIS A 79 2.63 -4.60 5.66
C HIS A 79 1.91 -3.66 4.70
N THR A 80 1.94 -3.93 3.40
CA THR A 80 1.21 -3.18 2.38
C THR A 80 -0.29 -3.49 2.46
N LYS A 81 -1.15 -2.46 2.42
CA LYS A 81 -2.62 -2.63 2.30
C LYS A 81 -3.12 -1.79 1.12
N PHE A 82 -3.50 -2.49 0.06
CA PHE A 82 -4.21 -1.91 -1.07
C PHE A 82 -5.15 -2.95 -1.67
N TRP A 83 -6.05 -2.47 -2.51
CA TRP A 83 -6.97 -3.26 -3.32
C TRP A 83 -7.11 -2.57 -4.66
N LEU A 84 -7.28 -3.38 -5.69
CA LEU A 84 -7.48 -2.98 -7.07
C LEU A 84 -8.80 -3.60 -7.52
N VAL A 85 -9.67 -2.79 -8.11
CA VAL A 85 -10.98 -3.23 -8.60
C VAL A 85 -11.07 -2.87 -10.08
N ASP A 86 -11.37 -3.87 -10.89
CA ASP A 86 -11.56 -3.80 -12.35
C ASP A 86 -10.40 -3.11 -13.10
N ARG A 87 -9.17 -3.20 -12.55
CA ARG A 87 -7.98 -2.47 -13.05
C ARG A 87 -8.22 -0.96 -13.24
N LYS A 88 -9.09 -0.37 -12.43
CA LYS A 88 -9.61 0.98 -12.65
C LYS A 88 -9.76 1.79 -11.38
N HIS A 89 -10.12 1.13 -10.29
CA HIS A 89 -10.30 1.74 -8.98
C HIS A 89 -9.27 1.15 -8.03
N LEU A 90 -8.70 1.98 -7.16
CA LEU A 90 -7.73 1.53 -6.17
C LEU A 90 -7.95 2.22 -4.85
N TYR A 91 -7.56 1.56 -3.77
CA TYR A 91 -7.14 2.28 -2.59
C TYR A 91 -5.83 1.78 -2.06
N ILE A 92 -5.10 2.68 -1.42
CA ILE A 92 -3.84 2.43 -0.74
C ILE A 92 -3.86 3.20 0.59
N GLY A 93 -3.43 2.57 1.67
CA GLY A 93 -3.48 3.21 2.99
C GLY A 93 -2.99 2.32 4.12
N SER A 94 -3.21 2.78 5.34
CA SER A 94 -2.79 2.11 6.57
C SER A 94 -3.80 1.08 7.08
N ALA A 95 -5.09 1.23 6.73
CA ALA A 95 -6.15 0.37 7.26
C ALA A 95 -5.94 -1.08 6.84
N ASN A 96 -5.85 -1.96 7.83
CA ASN A 96 -5.98 -3.39 7.62
C ASN A 96 -7.44 -3.71 7.25
N MET A 97 -7.64 -4.85 6.58
CA MET A 97 -8.97 -5.33 6.24
C MET A 97 -9.59 -6.08 7.43
N ASP A 98 -9.57 -5.46 8.61
CA ASP A 98 -10.18 -5.98 9.84
C ASP A 98 -11.04 -4.90 10.51
N TRP A 99 -12.01 -5.34 11.31
CA TRP A 99 -13.02 -4.45 11.89
C TRP A 99 -12.44 -3.39 12.84
N ARG A 100 -11.26 -3.62 13.43
CA ARG A 100 -10.64 -2.66 14.35
C ARG A 100 -10.12 -1.44 13.61
N SER A 101 -9.57 -1.62 12.40
CA SER A 101 -9.17 -0.51 11.52
C SER A 101 -10.34 0.38 11.07
N LEU A 102 -11.60 -0.03 11.29
CA LEU A 102 -12.79 0.76 10.96
C LEU A 102 -13.42 1.48 12.15
N THR A 103 -13.04 1.13 13.39
CA THR A 103 -13.77 1.56 14.59
C THR A 103 -12.91 1.96 15.77
N GLN A 104 -11.63 1.56 15.79
CA GLN A 104 -10.76 1.68 16.97
C GLN A 104 -9.37 2.25 16.67
N VAL A 105 -9.01 2.39 15.39
CA VAL A 105 -7.68 2.84 14.97
C VAL A 105 -7.84 4.00 14.03
N LYS A 106 -7.13 5.11 14.29
CA LYS A 106 -7.00 6.19 13.33
C LYS A 106 -6.22 5.70 12.12
N GLU A 107 -6.90 5.58 10.99
CA GLU A 107 -6.31 5.16 9.73
C GLU A 107 -6.30 6.31 8.71
N LEU A 108 -5.33 6.28 7.80
CA LEU A 108 -5.21 7.20 6.67
C LEU A 108 -5.06 6.40 5.38
N GLY A 109 -5.80 6.79 4.34
CA GLY A 109 -5.66 6.20 3.02
C GLY A 109 -6.17 7.10 1.91
N ALA A 110 -5.88 6.73 0.68
CA ALA A 110 -6.39 7.38 -0.52
C ALA A 110 -7.17 6.37 -1.36
N VAL A 111 -8.37 6.74 -1.78
CA VAL A 111 -9.15 6.02 -2.79
C VAL A 111 -9.09 6.80 -4.09
N VAL A 112 -8.80 6.14 -5.19
CA VAL A 112 -8.79 6.73 -6.53
C VAL A 112 -9.74 5.94 -7.43
N TYR A 113 -10.69 6.64 -8.04
CA TYR A 113 -11.70 6.09 -8.92
C TYR A 113 -11.43 6.45 -10.37
N ASN A 114 -11.80 5.55 -11.28
CA ASN A 114 -11.74 5.78 -12.72
C ASN A 114 -10.35 6.25 -13.18
N CYS A 115 -9.32 5.48 -12.79
CA CYS A 115 -7.92 5.82 -13.00
C CYS A 115 -7.12 4.59 -13.47
N SER A 116 -7.42 4.11 -14.68
CA SER A 116 -6.79 2.92 -15.24
C SER A 116 -5.27 3.04 -15.38
N CYS A 117 -4.73 4.23 -15.65
CA CYS A 117 -3.28 4.43 -15.76
C CYS A 117 -2.55 4.21 -14.42
N LEU A 118 -3.07 4.77 -13.33
CA LEU A 118 -2.49 4.57 -11.98
C LEU A 118 -2.77 3.15 -11.47
N ALA A 119 -3.96 2.61 -11.76
CA ALA A 119 -4.31 1.24 -11.44
C ALA A 119 -3.38 0.22 -12.11
N ALA A 120 -3.04 0.42 -13.38
CA ALA A 120 -2.09 -0.43 -14.10
C ALA A 120 -0.67 -0.37 -13.49
N ASP A 121 -0.26 0.77 -12.95
CA ASP A 121 1.02 0.88 -12.25
C ASP A 121 1.02 0.19 -10.88
N LEU A 122 -0.09 0.29 -10.13
CA LEU A 122 -0.28 -0.45 -8.88
C LEU A 122 -0.38 -1.96 -9.12
N GLU A 123 -1.00 -2.40 -10.22
CA GLU A 123 -1.10 -3.80 -10.62
C GLU A 123 0.28 -4.44 -10.77
N LYS A 124 1.30 -3.71 -11.23
CA LYS A 124 2.68 -4.24 -11.29
C LYS A 124 3.22 -4.62 -9.91
N ILE A 125 2.88 -3.86 -8.86
CA ILE A 125 3.26 -4.17 -7.48
C ILE A 125 2.49 -5.42 -7.01
N PHE A 126 1.19 -5.48 -7.29
CA PHE A 126 0.36 -6.66 -6.99
C PHE A 126 0.92 -7.92 -7.63
N GLU A 127 1.16 -7.88 -8.95
CA GLU A 127 1.66 -8.99 -9.73
C GLU A 127 3.08 -9.41 -9.33
N ALA A 128 3.92 -8.48 -8.85
CA ALA A 128 5.21 -8.81 -8.28
C ALA A 128 5.06 -9.65 -6.99
N TYR A 129 4.16 -9.26 -6.07
CA TYR A 129 3.82 -10.08 -4.90
C TYR A 129 3.21 -11.41 -5.29
N TRP A 130 2.30 -11.40 -6.26
CA TRP A 130 1.68 -12.61 -6.77
C TRP A 130 2.76 -13.56 -7.29
N TYR A 131 3.66 -13.07 -8.14
CA TYR A 131 4.74 -13.84 -8.74
C TYR A 131 5.65 -14.53 -7.71
N VAL A 132 5.99 -13.85 -6.61
CA VAL A 132 6.83 -14.46 -5.55
C VAL A 132 6.05 -15.27 -4.53
N GLY A 133 4.72 -15.28 -4.58
CA GLY A 133 3.90 -16.11 -3.72
C GLY A 133 4.10 -17.60 -4.07
N GLY A 134 4.89 -18.28 -3.24
CA GLY A 134 5.36 -19.65 -3.47
C GLY A 134 6.83 -19.76 -3.92
N ALA A 135 7.47 -18.63 -4.24
CA ALA A 135 8.89 -18.59 -4.59
C ALA A 135 9.80 -18.79 -3.37
N GLN A 136 11.02 -19.25 -3.63
CA GLN A 136 12.04 -19.47 -2.60
C GLN A 136 12.95 -18.24 -2.40
N SER A 137 13.02 -17.38 -3.41
CA SER A 137 13.89 -16.20 -3.45
C SER A 137 13.23 -15.08 -4.24
N ILE A 138 13.74 -13.86 -4.03
CA ILE A 138 13.37 -12.68 -4.80
C ILE A 138 14.19 -12.66 -6.09
N PRO A 139 13.58 -12.46 -7.27
CA PRO A 139 14.32 -12.39 -8.51
C PRO A 139 15.23 -11.16 -8.54
N SER A 140 16.45 -11.34 -9.04
CA SER A 140 17.40 -10.26 -9.29
C SER A 140 18.12 -10.51 -10.62
N PRO A 141 17.88 -9.71 -11.66
CA PRO A 141 16.93 -8.60 -11.72
C PRO A 141 15.46 -9.06 -11.72
N TRP A 142 14.55 -8.16 -11.35
CA TRP A 142 13.11 -8.38 -11.57
C TRP A 142 12.80 -8.43 -13.08
N PRO A 143 11.86 -9.29 -13.52
CA PRO A 143 11.37 -9.26 -14.89
C PRO A 143 10.82 -7.87 -15.29
N SER A 144 11.12 -7.44 -16.52
CA SER A 144 10.77 -6.10 -17.03
C SER A 144 9.28 -5.77 -17.02
N ARG A 145 8.40 -6.78 -17.05
CA ARG A 145 6.95 -6.60 -16.93
C ARG A 145 6.51 -5.92 -15.63
N PHE A 146 7.35 -5.96 -14.58
CA PHE A 146 7.08 -5.29 -13.30
C PHE A 146 7.71 -3.89 -13.22
N SER A 147 8.53 -3.51 -14.19
CA SER A 147 9.19 -2.20 -14.22
C SER A 147 8.20 -1.07 -14.45
N THR A 148 8.53 0.12 -13.96
CA THR A 148 7.73 1.32 -14.16
C THR A 148 8.58 2.47 -14.70
N ALA A 149 7.93 3.35 -15.47
CA ALA A 149 8.51 4.63 -15.87
C ALA A 149 8.16 5.75 -14.87
N PHE A 150 7.35 5.46 -13.84
CA PHE A 150 6.86 6.47 -12.91
C PHE A 150 7.61 6.42 -11.58
N ASN A 151 8.25 7.53 -11.22
CA ASN A 151 9.04 7.69 -10.00
C ASN A 151 9.07 9.15 -9.54
N ASN A 152 9.85 9.43 -8.49
CA ASN A 152 10.04 10.78 -7.97
C ASN A 152 10.61 11.78 -9.00
N GLU A 153 11.39 11.33 -9.98
CA GLU A 153 11.97 12.19 -11.02
C GLU A 153 11.02 12.35 -12.22
N THR A 154 10.27 11.29 -12.55
CA THR A 154 9.36 11.21 -13.70
C THR A 154 7.96 10.77 -13.25
N PRO A 155 7.25 11.59 -12.45
CA PRO A 155 5.93 11.21 -11.94
C PRO A 155 4.88 11.18 -13.06
N LEU A 156 3.89 10.31 -12.92
CA LEU A 156 2.74 10.25 -13.80
C LEU A 156 1.92 11.54 -13.67
N GLN A 157 1.81 12.26 -14.79
CA GLN A 157 1.00 13.48 -14.89
C GLN A 157 -0.45 13.12 -15.20
N LEU A 158 -1.36 13.45 -14.29
CA LEU A 158 -2.79 13.22 -14.49
C LEU A 158 -3.64 14.19 -13.66
N PRO A 159 -4.90 14.44 -14.05
CA PRO A 159 -5.82 15.20 -13.21
C PRO A 159 -6.43 14.31 -12.11
N LEU A 160 -6.28 14.74 -10.85
CA LEU A 160 -7.02 14.23 -9.69
C LEU A 160 -8.13 15.23 -9.33
N ASN A 161 -9.40 14.83 -9.46
CA ASN A 161 -10.56 15.72 -9.28
C ASN A 161 -10.48 17.02 -10.10
N ASN A 162 -10.04 16.91 -11.36
CA ASN A 162 -9.79 18.05 -12.27
C ASN A 162 -8.62 18.97 -11.88
N THR A 163 -7.87 18.64 -10.82
CA THR A 163 -6.64 19.35 -10.46
C THR A 163 -5.44 18.63 -11.08
N PRO A 164 -4.60 19.30 -11.88
CA PRO A 164 -3.34 18.72 -12.37
C PRO A 164 -2.49 18.21 -11.21
N ALA A 165 -2.02 16.97 -11.29
CA ALA A 165 -1.25 16.32 -10.25
C ALA A 165 -0.11 15.48 -10.84
N SER A 166 1.00 15.45 -10.10
CA SER A 166 2.14 14.55 -10.31
C SER A 166 2.02 13.40 -9.31
N VAL A 167 1.87 12.17 -9.79
CA VAL A 167 1.65 11.00 -8.93
C VAL A 167 2.66 9.91 -9.26
N TYR A 168 3.22 9.27 -8.24
CA TYR A 168 3.96 8.03 -8.40
C TYR A 168 3.71 7.14 -7.18
N LEU A 169 3.89 5.82 -7.35
CA LEU A 169 3.79 4.86 -6.26
C LEU A 169 5.21 4.46 -5.84
N SER A 170 5.45 4.38 -4.54
CA SER A 170 6.69 3.87 -3.96
C SER A 170 6.48 2.47 -3.40
N SER A 171 7.57 1.75 -3.13
CA SER A 171 7.51 0.45 -2.46
C SER A 171 8.71 0.19 -1.55
N SER A 172 8.56 -0.79 -0.67
CA SER A 172 9.63 -1.32 0.17
C SER A 172 9.46 -2.83 0.40
N PRO A 173 10.53 -3.55 0.78
CA PRO A 173 11.93 -3.09 0.83
C PRO A 173 12.56 -2.89 -0.56
N PRO A 174 13.77 -2.32 -0.68
CA PRO A 174 14.44 -2.13 -1.98
C PRO A 174 14.56 -3.39 -2.83
N SER A 175 14.68 -4.57 -2.21
CA SER A 175 14.70 -5.85 -2.94
C SER A 175 13.38 -6.16 -3.65
N PHE A 176 12.26 -5.57 -3.23
CA PHE A 176 10.94 -5.68 -3.88
C PHE A 176 10.64 -4.52 -4.84
N CYS A 177 11.55 -3.57 -5.00
CA CYS A 177 11.43 -2.51 -5.99
C CYS A 177 11.92 -3.03 -7.34
N ALA A 178 10.99 -3.29 -8.26
CA ALA A 178 11.34 -3.52 -9.66
C ALA A 178 11.99 -2.26 -10.28
N SER A 179 12.69 -2.44 -11.40
CA SER A 179 13.42 -1.33 -12.04
C SER A 179 12.52 -0.11 -12.30
N GLY A 180 13.04 1.07 -11.97
CA GLY A 180 12.35 2.36 -12.07
C GLY A 180 11.47 2.74 -10.88
N ARG A 181 11.19 1.85 -9.92
CA ARG A 181 10.33 2.15 -8.76
C ARG A 181 11.11 2.87 -7.65
N THR A 182 10.65 4.05 -7.22
CA THR A 182 11.20 4.76 -6.05
C THR A 182 10.93 3.97 -4.76
N SER A 183 11.92 3.92 -3.87
CA SER A 183 11.73 3.31 -2.55
C SER A 183 10.90 4.20 -1.61
N ASP A 184 10.19 3.59 -0.66
CA ASP A 184 9.42 4.35 0.35
C ASP A 184 10.31 5.33 1.13
N LEU A 185 11.50 4.89 1.54
CA LEU A 185 12.46 5.74 2.26
C LEU A 185 12.86 6.95 1.41
N GLN A 186 13.27 6.73 0.16
CA GLN A 186 13.65 7.82 -0.74
C GLN A 186 12.50 8.81 -0.94
N SER A 187 11.27 8.31 -1.07
CA SER A 187 10.08 9.14 -1.23
C SER A 187 9.80 10.02 0.00
N ILE A 188 9.95 9.46 1.20
CA ILE A 188 9.80 10.23 2.46
C ILE A 188 10.89 11.29 2.56
N LEU A 189 12.14 10.91 2.32
CA LEU A 189 13.27 11.84 2.41
C LEU A 189 13.16 12.97 1.39
N SER A 190 12.71 12.68 0.16
CA SER A 190 12.49 13.71 -0.87
C SER A 190 11.36 14.65 -0.49
N VAL A 191 10.23 14.16 0.04
CA VAL A 191 9.15 15.04 0.51
C VAL A 191 9.62 15.98 1.63
N ILE A 192 10.42 15.49 2.58
CA ILE A 192 11.02 16.32 3.63
C ILE A 192 12.02 17.32 3.02
N ALA A 193 12.82 16.87 2.05
CA ALA A 193 13.79 17.71 1.35
C ALA A 193 13.12 18.78 0.49
N ASP A 194 11.94 18.55 -0.07
CA ASP A 194 11.30 19.47 -1.01
C ASP A 194 10.33 20.44 -0.30
N ALA A 195 9.99 20.17 0.96
CA ALA A 195 9.12 21.02 1.75
C ALA A 195 9.71 22.42 1.99
N ASP A 196 8.93 23.45 1.65
CA ASP A 196 9.32 24.86 1.80
C ASP A 196 9.02 25.41 3.21
N ARG A 197 7.85 25.06 3.78
CA ARG A 197 7.38 25.67 5.04
C ARG A 197 7.16 24.68 6.17
N PHE A 198 6.37 23.63 5.93
CA PHE A 198 5.96 22.69 6.96
C PHE A 198 5.92 21.26 6.43
N VAL A 199 6.21 20.30 7.31
CA VAL A 199 5.96 18.88 7.11
C VAL A 199 5.05 18.40 8.24
N TYR A 200 3.89 17.86 7.90
CA TYR A 200 2.98 17.26 8.87
C TYR A 200 3.23 15.76 8.93
N ILE A 201 3.54 15.25 10.13
CA ILE A 201 3.86 13.83 10.35
C ILE A 201 2.82 13.25 11.30
N ALA A 202 2.09 12.24 10.83
CA ALA A 202 1.17 11.44 11.63
C ALA A 202 1.55 9.96 11.46
N VAL A 203 2.12 9.35 12.48
CA VAL A 203 2.60 7.97 12.48
C VAL A 203 2.20 7.27 13.77
N MET A 204 2.12 5.94 13.74
CA MET A 204 1.83 5.16 14.95
C MET A 204 2.94 5.31 16.00
N ASN A 205 4.19 5.11 15.59
CA ASN A 205 5.38 5.23 16.43
C ASN A 205 6.47 5.95 15.64
N TYR A 206 7.16 6.91 16.26
CA TYR A 206 8.34 7.56 15.68
C TYR A 206 9.56 7.31 16.56
N GLN A 207 10.53 6.55 16.05
CA GLN A 207 11.76 6.18 16.76
C GLN A 207 12.93 6.02 15.76
N PRO A 208 14.13 6.57 16.04
CA PRO A 208 15.31 6.42 15.19
C PRO A 208 16.01 5.06 15.41
N THR A 209 15.24 4.00 15.61
CA THR A 209 15.73 2.66 15.96
C THR A 209 14.92 1.59 15.23
N MET A 210 15.58 0.50 14.87
CA MET A 210 14.91 -0.66 14.29
C MET A 210 14.37 -1.57 15.40
N GLU A 211 13.10 -1.38 15.77
CA GLU A 211 12.42 -2.07 16.89
C GLU A 211 12.55 -3.61 16.84
N PHE A 212 12.43 -4.20 15.65
CA PHE A 212 12.43 -5.66 15.47
C PHE A 212 13.80 -6.23 15.07
N SER A 213 14.86 -5.41 15.08
CA SER A 213 16.22 -5.85 14.70
C SER A 213 16.97 -6.50 15.85
N HIS A 214 17.67 -7.60 15.54
CA HIS A 214 18.59 -8.26 16.47
C HIS A 214 19.91 -8.54 15.73
N PRO A 215 21.06 -7.99 16.17
CA PRO A 215 21.23 -7.07 17.31
C PRO A 215 20.50 -5.74 17.09
N LYS A 216 20.30 -4.97 18.17
CA LYS A 216 19.68 -3.63 18.11
C LYS A 216 20.43 -2.75 17.12
N ARG A 217 19.71 -2.09 16.21
CA ARG A 217 20.27 -1.15 15.24
C ARG A 217 19.67 0.24 15.39
N TYR A 218 20.55 1.23 15.41
CA TYR A 218 20.18 2.64 15.26
C TYR A 218 19.95 2.94 13.78
N TRP A 219 18.90 3.68 13.46
CA TRP A 219 18.52 4.01 12.08
C TRP A 219 18.01 5.45 12.03
N ALA A 220 18.86 6.34 11.54
CA ALA A 220 18.71 7.78 11.74
C ALA A 220 18.22 8.52 10.49
N ASP A 221 17.94 7.85 9.38
CA ASP A 221 17.82 8.50 8.07
C ASP A 221 16.75 9.61 8.06
N ILE A 222 15.54 9.31 8.57
CA ILE A 222 14.45 10.30 8.66
C ILE A 222 14.77 11.40 9.70
N ASP A 223 15.31 11.03 10.87
CA ASP A 223 15.63 11.99 11.94
C ASP A 223 16.74 12.96 11.52
N THR A 224 17.77 12.43 10.87
CA THR A 224 18.87 13.19 10.28
C THR A 224 18.33 14.17 9.25
N GLN A 225 17.46 13.71 8.36
CA GLN A 225 16.90 14.56 7.30
C GLN A 225 16.02 15.67 7.89
N LEU A 226 15.15 15.37 8.87
CA LEU A 226 14.34 16.38 9.56
C LEU A 226 15.20 17.44 10.26
N ARG A 227 16.23 17.01 11.02
CA ARG A 227 17.15 17.94 11.69
C ARG A 227 17.94 18.78 10.70
N ARG A 228 18.41 18.17 9.61
CA ARG A 228 19.16 18.85 8.56
C ARG A 228 18.34 19.96 7.92
N VAL A 229 17.14 19.66 7.43
CA VAL A 229 16.31 20.70 6.76
C VAL A 229 15.88 21.80 7.74
N ALA A 230 15.59 21.45 8.99
CA ALA A 230 15.24 22.44 10.02
C ALA A 230 16.42 23.36 10.40
N TYR A 231 17.65 22.90 10.23
CA TYR A 231 18.86 23.68 10.48
C TYR A 231 19.28 24.51 9.27
N GLU A 232 19.35 23.89 8.08
CA GLU A 232 19.85 24.49 6.84
C GLU A 232 18.90 25.51 6.22
N ARG A 233 17.59 25.40 6.46
CA ARG A 233 16.55 26.25 5.83
C ARG A 233 15.95 27.30 6.78
N ARG A 234 16.74 27.76 7.74
CA ARG A 234 16.38 28.89 8.59
C ARG A 234 16.34 30.21 7.81
#